data_AF-A0A520CNZ7-F1
#
_entry.id   AF-A0A520CNZ7-F1
#
_cell.length_a   1.000
_cell.length_b   1.000
_cell.length_c   1.000
_cell.angle_alpha   90.00
_cell.angle_beta   90.00
_cell.angle_gamma   90.00
#
_symmetry.space_group_name_H-M   'P 1'
#
loop_
_entity.id
_entity.type
_entity.pdbx_description
1 polymer ?
#
loop_
_entity_poly.entity_id
_entity_poly.type
_entity_poly.pdbx_seq_one_letter_code
_entity_poly.pdbx_strand_id
1 'polypeptide(L)'
;MELIIDEEILKAYGFTLATVTLQQIGSGHINRTYLLSTQNEEKYILQSINTHVFKDPFAIANNIKAIADYLKTNYPDYLFPAPKSTLTGNLMFAHGDDYWRLLPFVGNTTAFDTLSNPKQAYEAAKQFGKLSSLLNNFDTSLLKPTIPGFHDLNWRYEQFTFALSKADEQLKAKAKHEIETALHYHYIVDYYKSFEHSKNFPDRVMHHDTKISNVLLDTTSFNGVCVIDLDTLMPGKFISDLGDMMRTYLCAFSENETDLSKINIRLDYFKATIEGYLSEMAGILTETEKELILFSGKYMIYMQAL
;
A
#
# COMPACT_ATOMS: atom_id res chain seq x y z
N MET A 1 13.38 -7.94 23.77
CA MET A 1 13.00 -7.13 24.94
C MET A 1 11.58 -6.70 24.68
N GLU A 2 10.59 -7.28 25.37
CA GLU A 2 9.19 -6.87 25.22
C GLU A 2 9.11 -5.39 25.58
N LEU A 3 8.67 -4.58 24.62
CA LEU A 3 8.54 -3.14 24.79
C LEU A 3 7.31 -2.92 25.66
N ILE A 4 7.50 -2.32 26.83
CA ILE A 4 6.40 -1.94 27.71
C ILE A 4 5.72 -0.73 27.05
N ILE A 5 4.46 -0.89 26.64
CA ILE A 5 3.65 0.21 26.14
C ILE A 5 3.29 1.11 27.32
N ASP A 6 3.62 2.40 27.23
CA ASP A 6 3.23 3.39 28.23
C ASP A 6 1.71 3.52 28.30
N GLU A 7 1.14 3.50 29.50
CA GLU A 7 -0.30 3.56 29.71
C GLU A 7 -0.93 4.85 29.16
N GLU A 8 -0.18 5.95 29.09
CA GLU A 8 -0.66 7.21 28.52
C GLU A 8 -1.11 7.07 27.05
N ILE A 9 -0.48 6.16 26.30
CA ILE A 9 -0.90 5.84 24.92
C ILE A 9 -2.31 5.25 24.92
N LEU A 10 -2.61 4.33 25.84
CA LEU A 10 -3.93 3.71 25.96
C LEU A 10 -4.97 4.71 26.45
N LYS A 11 -4.61 5.56 27.43
CA LYS A 11 -5.49 6.60 27.98
C LYS A 11 -5.92 7.60 26.93
N ALA A 12 -5.05 7.93 25.97
CA ALA A 12 -5.39 8.79 24.84
C ALA A 12 -6.59 8.26 24.02
N TYR A 13 -6.82 6.95 24.02
CA TYR A 13 -7.94 6.28 23.34
C TYR A 13 -9.06 5.81 24.30
N GLY A 14 -9.00 6.18 25.58
CA GLY A 14 -10.00 5.82 26.59
C GLY A 14 -9.82 4.43 27.20
N PHE A 15 -8.62 3.85 27.09
CA PHE A 15 -8.29 2.54 27.69
C PHE A 15 -7.24 2.69 28.80
N THR A 16 -7.11 1.65 29.62
CA THR A 16 -6.04 1.49 30.63
C THR A 16 -5.49 0.07 30.57
N LEU A 17 -4.31 -0.18 31.13
CA LEU A 17 -3.72 -1.53 31.19
C LEU A 17 -4.60 -2.52 31.98
N ALA A 18 -5.45 -2.04 32.88
CA ALA A 18 -6.40 -2.88 33.62
C ALA A 18 -7.61 -3.33 32.77
N THR A 19 -7.92 -2.58 31.71
CA THR A 19 -9.13 -2.78 30.88
C THR A 19 -8.89 -3.51 29.57
N VAL A 20 -7.63 -3.74 29.20
CA VAL A 20 -7.25 -4.34 27.92
C VAL A 20 -6.14 -5.37 28.07
N THR A 21 -6.07 -6.27 27.10
CA THR A 21 -4.91 -7.13 26.87
C THR A 21 -4.26 -6.76 25.55
N LEU A 22 -2.93 -6.79 25.52
CA LEU A 22 -2.14 -6.45 24.35
C LEU A 22 -1.32 -7.67 23.95
N GLN A 23 -1.45 -8.06 22.69
CA GLN A 23 -0.65 -9.11 22.08
C GLN A 23 0.05 -8.52 20.86
N GLN A 24 1.37 -8.58 20.81
CA GLN A 24 2.09 -8.19 19.59
C GLN A 24 1.72 -9.17 18.46
N ILE A 25 1.33 -8.63 17.30
CA ILE A 25 0.92 -9.43 16.13
C ILE A 25 1.65 -8.99 14.87
N GLY A 26 1.80 -9.94 13.95
CA GLY A 26 2.31 -9.72 12.61
C GLY A 26 3.84 -9.78 12.49
N SER A 27 4.27 -9.96 11.24
CA SER A 27 5.65 -9.87 10.74
C SER A 27 5.92 -8.55 10.01
N GLY A 28 4.96 -7.60 10.04
CA GLY A 28 4.97 -6.39 9.24
C GLY A 28 6.30 -5.64 9.33
N HIS A 29 6.88 -5.35 8.16
CA HIS A 29 8.25 -4.83 8.05
C HIS A 29 8.40 -3.36 8.46
N ILE A 30 7.29 -2.61 8.52
CA ILE A 30 7.29 -1.17 8.73
C ILE A 30 6.87 -0.84 10.17
N ASN A 31 5.58 -0.94 10.49
CA ASN A 31 5.02 -0.52 11.79
C ASN A 31 5.02 -1.65 12.83
N ARG A 32 5.16 -1.29 14.12
CA ARG A 32 4.98 -2.23 15.22
C ARG A 32 3.49 -2.36 15.53
N THR A 33 2.95 -3.58 15.48
CA THR A 33 1.50 -3.84 15.54
C THR A 33 1.12 -4.71 16.73
N TYR A 34 0.06 -4.32 17.43
CA TYR A 34 -0.49 -5.02 18.58
C TYR A 34 -2.00 -5.22 18.42
N LEU A 35 -2.48 -6.42 18.72
CA LEU A 35 -3.88 -6.70 18.94
C LEU A 35 -4.25 -6.24 20.35
N LEU A 36 -5.13 -5.25 20.44
CA LEU A 36 -5.72 -4.79 21.69
C LEU A 36 -7.09 -5.45 21.83
N SER A 37 -7.28 -6.26 22.88
CA SER A 37 -8.58 -6.87 23.21
C SER A 37 -9.10 -6.30 24.53
N THR A 38 -10.33 -5.80 24.51
CA THR A 38 -11.01 -5.25 25.70
C THR A 38 -11.64 -6.38 26.53
N GLN A 39 -12.02 -6.08 27.77
CA GLN A 39 -12.78 -7.01 28.62
C GLN A 39 -14.15 -7.41 28.02
N ASN A 40 -14.73 -6.56 27.16
CA ASN A 40 -16.01 -6.83 26.48
C ASN A 40 -15.81 -7.53 25.12
N GLU A 41 -14.65 -8.15 24.89
CA GLU A 41 -14.28 -8.86 23.67
C GLU A 41 -14.18 -7.99 22.39
N GLU A 42 -14.35 -6.67 22.48
CA GLU A 42 -14.01 -5.77 21.37
C GLU A 42 -12.51 -5.82 21.08
N LYS A 43 -12.16 -5.79 19.80
CA LYS A 43 -10.77 -5.86 19.31
C LYS A 43 -10.42 -4.61 18.51
N TYR A 44 -9.17 -4.20 18.63
CA TYR A 44 -8.58 -3.09 17.90
C TYR A 44 -7.14 -3.42 17.53
N ILE A 45 -6.61 -2.71 16.53
CA ILE A 45 -5.20 -2.81 16.16
C ILE A 45 -4.49 -1.53 16.61
N LEU A 46 -3.64 -1.64 17.63
CA LEU A 46 -2.78 -0.55 18.10
C LEU A 46 -1.46 -0.60 17.34
N GLN A 47 -1.08 0.48 16.69
CA GLN A 47 0.17 0.56 15.92
C GLN A 47 1.04 1.73 16.35
N SER A 48 2.34 1.47 16.42
CA SER A 48 3.37 2.50 16.47
C SER A 48 3.96 2.69 15.07
N ILE A 49 3.93 3.94 14.59
CA ILE A 49 4.38 4.33 13.26
C ILE A 49 5.91 4.33 13.19
N ASN A 50 6.45 3.79 12.11
CA ASN A 50 7.89 3.80 11.87
C ASN A 50 8.38 5.14 11.35
N THR A 51 8.98 5.94 12.23
CA THR A 51 9.53 7.26 11.93
C THR A 51 10.84 7.22 11.12
N HIS A 52 11.44 6.04 10.91
CA HIS A 52 12.56 5.89 9.98
C HIS A 52 12.08 5.96 8.53
N VAL A 53 10.89 5.43 8.24
CA VAL A 53 10.25 5.48 6.92
C VAL A 53 9.41 6.74 6.79
N PHE A 54 8.49 6.96 7.73
CA PHE A 54 7.56 8.09 7.70
C PHE A 54 8.09 9.26 8.52
N LYS A 55 8.78 10.19 7.84
CA LYS A 55 9.40 11.37 8.48
C LYS A 55 8.39 12.37 9.02
N ASP A 56 7.15 12.33 8.54
CA ASP A 56 6.04 13.14 9.02
C ASP A 56 4.79 12.26 9.25
N PRO A 57 4.68 11.57 10.41
CA PRO A 57 3.54 10.73 10.71
C PRO A 57 2.19 11.46 10.71
N PHE A 58 2.18 12.77 10.98
CA PHE A 58 0.95 13.56 10.92
C PHE A 58 0.44 13.72 9.49
N ALA A 59 1.30 13.65 8.46
CA ALA A 59 0.84 13.59 7.07
C ALA A 59 -0.06 12.37 6.82
N ILE A 60 0.27 11.21 7.40
CA ILE A 60 -0.57 10.00 7.32
C ILE A 60 -1.93 10.27 7.95
N ALA A 61 -1.93 10.76 9.20
CA ALA A 61 -3.16 11.04 9.94
C ALA A 61 -4.07 12.03 9.20
N ASN A 62 -3.49 13.10 8.66
CA ASN A 62 -4.21 14.15 7.96
C ASN A 62 -4.77 13.67 6.61
N ASN A 63 -4.00 12.92 5.82
CA ASN A 63 -4.47 12.34 4.57
C ASN A 63 -5.64 11.38 4.81
N ILE A 64 -5.48 10.44 5.75
CA ILE A 64 -6.55 9.48 6.09
C ILE A 64 -7.79 10.23 6.58
N LYS A 65 -7.64 11.26 7.41
CA LYS A 65 -8.77 12.06 7.89
C LYS A 65 -9.53 12.73 6.73
N ALA A 66 -8.83 13.41 5.83
CA ALA A 66 -9.44 14.11 4.71
C ALA A 66 -10.24 13.15 3.81
N ILE A 67 -9.66 11.96 3.55
CA ILE A 67 -10.29 10.91 2.75
C ILE A 67 -11.48 10.29 3.48
N ALA A 68 -11.36 10.01 4.78
CA ALA A 68 -12.45 9.47 5.59
C ALA A 68 -13.65 10.43 5.63
N ASP A 69 -13.40 11.74 5.82
CA ASP A 69 -14.46 12.76 5.83
C ASP A 69 -15.17 12.85 4.46
N TYR A 70 -14.41 12.77 3.36
CA TYR A 70 -14.96 12.75 2.00
C TYR A 70 -15.80 11.49 1.75
N LEU A 71 -15.28 10.32 2.08
CA LEU A 71 -15.97 9.04 1.89
C LEU A 71 -17.24 8.97 2.74
N LYS A 72 -17.20 9.41 4.00
CA LYS A 72 -18.37 9.46 4.87
C LYS A 72 -19.48 10.35 4.31
N THR A 73 -19.12 11.43 3.63
CA THR A 73 -20.09 12.38 3.05
C THR A 73 -20.69 11.87 1.75
N ASN A 74 -19.87 11.31 0.86
CA ASN A 74 -20.28 10.96 -0.51
C ASN A 74 -20.66 9.48 -0.67
N TYR A 75 -20.10 8.59 0.17
CA TYR A 75 -20.22 7.14 0.09
C TYR A 75 -20.31 6.51 1.51
N PRO A 76 -21.33 6.86 2.31
CA PRO A 76 -21.42 6.46 3.72
C PRO A 76 -21.46 4.93 3.95
N ASP A 77 -21.85 4.15 2.95
CA ASP A 77 -21.91 2.69 3.01
C ASP A 77 -20.55 2.02 2.70
N TYR A 78 -19.54 2.78 2.28
CA TYR A 78 -18.21 2.25 2.03
C TYR A 78 -17.45 2.03 3.34
N LEU A 79 -17.05 0.79 3.60
CA LEU A 79 -16.24 0.42 4.75
C LEU A 79 -14.79 0.90 4.55
N PHE A 80 -14.49 2.10 5.06
CA PHE A 80 -13.14 2.64 5.13
C PHE A 80 -12.60 2.53 6.56
N PRO A 81 -11.62 1.65 6.84
CA PRO A 81 -11.15 1.37 8.20
C PRO A 81 -10.20 2.47 8.72
N ALA A 82 -10.67 3.71 8.77
CA ALA A 82 -9.92 4.84 9.31
C ALA A 82 -9.63 4.64 10.82
N PRO A 83 -8.51 5.17 11.35
CA PRO A 83 -8.21 5.13 12.77
C PRO A 83 -9.34 5.73 13.62
N LYS A 84 -9.52 5.17 14.82
CA LYS A 84 -10.36 5.75 15.86
C LYS A 84 -9.67 7.01 16.40
N SER A 85 -10.43 8.08 16.59
CA SER A 85 -9.92 9.29 17.21
C SER A 85 -9.53 9.06 18.68
N THR A 86 -8.50 9.78 19.12
CA THR A 86 -8.23 10.02 20.54
C THR A 86 -9.41 10.72 21.20
N LEU A 87 -9.42 10.78 22.54
CA LEU A 87 -10.38 11.57 23.30
C LEU A 87 -10.34 13.07 22.97
N THR A 88 -9.24 13.54 22.37
CA THR A 88 -9.06 14.92 21.88
C THR A 88 -9.42 15.11 20.40
N GLY A 89 -9.87 14.05 19.71
CA GLY A 89 -10.36 14.10 18.34
C GLY A 89 -9.32 13.81 17.25
N ASN A 90 -8.05 13.59 17.60
CA ASN A 90 -6.97 13.35 16.62
C ASN A 90 -6.90 11.87 16.22
N LEU A 91 -6.54 11.57 14.96
CA LEU A 91 -6.37 10.18 14.50
C LEU A 91 -5.05 9.53 14.95
N MET A 92 -4.17 10.32 15.56
CA MET A 92 -2.84 9.90 15.97
C MET A 92 -2.46 10.58 17.29
N PHE A 93 -1.75 9.85 18.15
CA PHE A 93 -1.24 10.31 19.43
C PHE A 93 0.28 10.28 19.42
N ALA A 94 0.92 11.42 19.73
CA ALA A 94 2.37 11.51 19.88
C ALA A 94 2.74 11.32 21.35
N HIS A 95 3.73 10.46 21.62
CA HIS A 95 4.24 10.18 22.94
C HIS A 95 5.78 10.11 22.89
N GLY A 96 6.45 11.19 23.29
CA GLY A 96 7.88 11.35 23.04
C GLY A 96 8.16 11.41 21.54
N ASP A 97 9.08 10.57 21.07
CA ASP A 97 9.45 10.41 19.65
C ASP A 97 8.60 9.34 18.91
N ASP A 98 7.70 8.66 19.63
CA ASP A 98 6.82 7.64 19.06
C ASP A 98 5.44 8.19 18.71
N TYR A 99 4.87 7.67 17.63
CA TYR A 99 3.55 8.06 17.14
C TYR A 99 2.66 6.83 17.09
N TRP A 100 1.47 6.93 17.65
CA TRP A 100 0.56 5.82 17.85
C TRP A 100 -0.79 6.08 17.22
N ARG A 101 -1.40 5.03 16.69
CA ARG A 101 -2.79 5.04 16.20
C ARG A 101 -3.53 3.79 16.64
N LEU A 102 -4.85 3.91 16.75
CA LEU A 102 -5.75 2.80 17.01
C LEU A 102 -6.67 2.59 15.81
N LEU A 103 -6.56 1.44 15.16
CA LEU A 103 -7.38 1.05 14.02
C LEU A 103 -8.51 0.11 14.45
N PRO A 104 -9.67 0.12 13.76
CA PRO A 104 -10.70 -0.88 13.98
C PRO A 104 -10.20 -2.28 13.60
N PHE A 105 -10.58 -3.29 14.38
CA PHE A 105 -10.40 -4.69 13.97
C PHE A 105 -11.60 -5.14 13.12
N VAL A 106 -11.35 -5.62 11.91
CA VAL A 106 -12.41 -6.10 11.01
C VAL A 106 -12.52 -7.63 11.14
N GLY A 107 -13.49 -8.08 11.94
CA GLY A 107 -13.72 -9.51 12.19
C GLY A 107 -14.23 -10.29 10.98
N ASN A 108 -14.13 -11.63 11.05
CA ASN A 108 -14.54 -12.57 9.99
C ASN A 108 -13.84 -12.32 8.64
N THR A 109 -12.63 -11.79 8.68
CA THR A 109 -11.80 -11.58 7.50
C THR A 109 -10.45 -12.28 7.63
N THR A 110 -9.81 -12.47 6.49
CA THR A 110 -8.44 -12.94 6.37
C THR A 110 -7.69 -12.11 5.32
N ALA A 111 -6.42 -11.88 5.57
CA ALA A 111 -5.46 -11.42 4.57
C ALA A 111 -4.62 -12.61 4.10
N PHE A 112 -4.08 -12.55 2.89
CA PHE A 112 -3.20 -13.58 2.34
C PHE A 112 -1.84 -12.99 2.02
N ASP A 113 -0.76 -13.72 2.29
CA ASP A 113 0.58 -13.34 1.83
C ASP A 113 0.83 -13.75 0.37
N THR A 114 0.21 -14.86 -0.06
CA THR A 114 0.28 -15.37 -1.42
C THR A 114 -1.09 -15.88 -1.87
N LEU A 115 -1.39 -15.69 -3.16
CA LEU A 115 -2.66 -16.06 -3.75
C LEU A 115 -2.66 -17.53 -4.19
N SER A 116 -3.68 -18.27 -3.78
CA SER A 116 -3.90 -19.68 -4.16
C SER A 116 -5.12 -19.88 -5.06
N ASN A 117 -5.94 -18.84 -5.25
CA ASN A 117 -7.12 -18.87 -6.10
C ASN A 117 -7.25 -17.55 -6.89
N PRO A 118 -7.46 -17.57 -8.23
CA PRO A 118 -7.69 -16.37 -9.02
C PRO A 118 -8.83 -15.47 -8.51
N LYS A 119 -9.87 -16.03 -7.85
CA LYS A 119 -10.93 -15.23 -7.23
C LYS A 119 -10.40 -14.24 -6.20
N GLN A 120 -9.39 -14.64 -5.40
CA GLN A 120 -8.76 -13.75 -4.43
C GLN A 120 -8.07 -12.57 -5.12
N ALA A 121 -7.42 -12.82 -6.27
CA ALA A 121 -6.81 -11.77 -7.09
C ALA A 121 -7.85 -10.78 -7.63
N TYR A 122 -8.96 -11.30 -8.15
CA TYR A 122 -10.09 -10.50 -8.64
C TYR A 122 -10.67 -9.62 -7.55
N GLU A 123 -11.03 -10.21 -6.41
CA GLU A 123 -11.68 -9.50 -5.31
C GLU A 123 -10.75 -8.46 -4.68
N ALA A 124 -9.45 -8.76 -4.54
CA ALA A 124 -8.48 -7.80 -4.06
C ALA A 124 -8.27 -6.61 -5.02
N ALA A 125 -8.07 -6.89 -6.31
CA ALA A 125 -7.92 -5.87 -7.33
C ALA A 125 -9.18 -4.99 -7.45
N LYS A 126 -10.35 -5.60 -7.29
CA LYS A 126 -11.63 -4.89 -7.22
C LYS A 126 -11.70 -3.94 -6.03
N GLN A 127 -11.24 -4.31 -4.83
CA GLN A 127 -11.28 -3.40 -3.67
C GLN A 127 -10.41 -2.15 -3.88
N PHE A 128 -9.20 -2.31 -4.42
CA PHE A 128 -8.36 -1.15 -4.74
C PHE A 128 -8.95 -0.31 -5.88
N GLY A 129 -9.42 -0.95 -6.95
CA GLY A 129 -10.12 -0.26 -8.04
C GLY A 129 -11.34 0.52 -7.55
N LYS A 130 -12.11 -0.06 -6.62
CA LYS A 130 -13.25 0.58 -5.96
C LYS A 130 -12.81 1.80 -5.14
N LEU A 131 -11.77 1.68 -4.31
CA LEU A 131 -11.24 2.81 -3.55
C LEU A 131 -10.84 3.97 -4.48
N SER A 132 -10.05 3.69 -5.52
CA SER A 132 -9.63 4.69 -6.50
C SER A 132 -10.81 5.30 -7.26
N SER A 133 -11.81 4.50 -7.60
CA SER A 133 -13.03 4.91 -8.31
C SER A 133 -13.86 5.88 -7.46
N LEU A 134 -14.10 5.53 -6.19
CA LEU A 134 -14.83 6.39 -5.24
C LEU A 134 -14.11 7.72 -5.01
N LEU A 135 -12.77 7.72 -5.05
CA LEU A 135 -11.95 8.91 -4.85
C LEU A 135 -11.62 9.68 -6.14
N ASN A 136 -12.22 9.32 -7.28
CA ASN A 136 -11.93 9.93 -8.57
C ASN A 136 -12.10 11.46 -8.58
N ASN A 137 -13.09 11.97 -7.85
CA ASN A 137 -13.40 13.40 -7.76
C ASN A 137 -12.83 14.06 -6.50
N PHE A 138 -11.97 13.38 -5.75
CA PHE A 138 -11.30 13.94 -4.58
C PHE A 138 -10.19 14.91 -5.04
N ASP A 139 -10.10 16.08 -4.42
CA ASP A 139 -9.02 17.04 -4.68
C ASP A 139 -7.69 16.56 -4.06
N THR A 140 -6.83 15.97 -4.88
CA THR A 140 -5.54 15.42 -4.46
C THR A 140 -4.60 16.46 -3.87
N SER A 141 -4.79 17.76 -4.14
CA SER A 141 -3.95 18.83 -3.58
C SER A 141 -4.10 19.00 -2.06
N LEU A 142 -5.15 18.42 -1.48
CA LEU A 142 -5.38 18.37 -0.04
C LEU A 142 -4.51 17.32 0.67
N LEU A 143 -3.86 16.44 -0.07
CA LEU A 143 -3.02 15.37 0.47
C LEU A 143 -1.54 15.73 0.37
N LYS A 144 -0.76 15.33 1.37
CA LYS A 144 0.69 15.45 1.36
C LYS A 144 1.34 14.09 1.09
N PRO A 145 2.39 13.99 0.26
CA PRO A 145 3.16 12.76 0.15
C PRO A 145 3.71 12.32 1.51
N THR A 146 3.35 11.11 1.96
CA THR A 146 3.82 10.55 3.25
C THR A 146 5.23 9.98 3.12
N ILE A 147 5.59 9.52 1.91
CA ILE A 147 6.95 9.20 1.48
C ILE A 147 7.21 9.97 0.17
N PRO A 148 7.92 11.11 0.20
CA PRO A 148 8.25 11.86 -1.00
C PRO A 148 9.00 11.00 -2.03
N GLY A 149 8.55 11.03 -3.29
CA GLY A 149 9.15 10.28 -4.39
C GLY A 149 9.02 8.75 -4.28
N PHE A 150 8.06 8.24 -3.50
CA PHE A 150 7.93 6.80 -3.26
C PHE A 150 7.88 5.98 -4.56
N HIS A 151 6.97 6.35 -5.47
CA HIS A 151 6.79 5.78 -6.80
C HIS A 151 7.22 6.78 -7.89
N ASP A 152 8.41 7.38 -7.73
CA ASP A 152 9.01 8.22 -8.76
C ASP A 152 10.08 7.42 -9.51
N LEU A 153 9.71 6.83 -10.65
CA LEU A 153 10.62 5.99 -11.43
C LEU A 153 11.84 6.78 -11.95
N ASN A 154 11.69 8.06 -12.26
CA ASN A 154 12.81 8.89 -12.72
C ASN A 154 13.85 9.01 -11.61
N TRP A 155 13.37 9.33 -10.40
CA TRP A 155 14.22 9.47 -9.23
C TRP A 155 14.86 8.14 -8.81
N ARG A 156 14.12 7.02 -8.89
CA ARG A 156 14.69 5.68 -8.64
C ARG A 156 15.82 5.35 -9.60
N TYR A 157 15.67 5.68 -10.87
CA TYR A 157 16.74 5.49 -11.84
C TYR A 157 17.96 6.39 -11.59
N GLU A 158 17.76 7.64 -11.17
CA GLU A 158 18.84 8.52 -10.73
C GLU A 158 19.57 7.98 -9.51
N GLN A 159 18.84 7.44 -8.53
CA GLN A 159 19.42 6.79 -7.36
C GLN A 159 20.26 5.56 -7.76
N PHE A 160 19.72 4.70 -8.64
CA PHE A 160 20.42 3.53 -9.16
C PHE A 160 21.73 3.92 -9.87
N THR A 161 21.67 4.86 -10.80
CA THR A 161 22.86 5.31 -11.56
C THR A 161 23.89 6.00 -10.67
N PHE A 162 23.45 6.79 -9.68
CA PHE A 162 24.34 7.38 -8.68
C PHE A 162 25.02 6.29 -7.83
N ALA A 163 24.26 5.33 -7.29
CA ALA A 163 24.79 4.22 -6.51
C ALA A 163 25.78 3.39 -7.33
N LEU A 164 25.46 3.08 -8.58
CA LEU A 164 26.36 2.39 -9.51
C LEU A 164 27.66 3.17 -9.73
N SER A 165 27.62 4.51 -9.82
CA SER A 165 28.83 5.33 -9.97
C SER A 165 29.76 5.28 -8.74
N LYS A 166 29.22 4.94 -7.56
CA LYS A 166 29.93 4.87 -6.27
C LYS A 166 30.24 3.45 -5.81
N ALA A 167 29.62 2.44 -6.42
CA ALA A 167 29.78 1.04 -6.04
C ALA A 167 31.22 0.55 -6.28
N ASP A 168 31.67 -0.34 -5.41
CA ASP A 168 32.96 -1.03 -5.54
C ASP A 168 32.98 -1.94 -6.78
N GLU A 169 34.13 -2.04 -7.44
CA GLU A 169 34.28 -2.84 -8.67
C GLU A 169 34.03 -4.34 -8.45
N GLN A 170 34.31 -4.88 -7.25
CA GLN A 170 34.00 -6.27 -6.93
C GLN A 170 32.49 -6.50 -6.85
N LEU A 171 31.73 -5.53 -6.30
CA LEU A 171 30.27 -5.62 -6.26
C LEU A 171 29.67 -5.51 -7.66
N LYS A 172 30.16 -4.59 -8.49
CA LYS A 172 29.74 -4.47 -9.90
C LYS A 172 30.01 -5.76 -10.67
N ALA A 173 31.16 -6.39 -10.47
CA ALA A 173 31.50 -7.65 -11.13
C ALA A 173 30.57 -8.80 -10.70
N LYS A 174 30.18 -8.86 -9.42
CA LYS A 174 29.24 -9.87 -8.90
C LYS A 174 27.81 -9.69 -9.42
N ALA A 175 27.36 -8.45 -9.54
CA ALA A 175 26.00 -8.09 -9.98
C ALA A 175 25.93 -7.67 -11.46
N LYS A 176 26.92 -8.10 -12.27
CA LYS A 176 27.09 -7.60 -13.64
C LYS A 176 25.84 -7.84 -14.50
N HIS A 177 25.27 -9.03 -14.40
CA HIS A 177 24.11 -9.41 -15.20
C HIS A 177 22.88 -8.56 -14.85
N GLU A 178 22.64 -8.33 -13.56
CA GLU A 178 21.54 -7.52 -13.05
C GLU A 178 21.70 -6.06 -13.47
N ILE A 179 22.92 -5.51 -13.36
CA ILE A 179 23.23 -4.13 -13.81
C ILE A 179 23.01 -3.98 -15.31
N GLU A 180 23.52 -4.90 -16.13
CA GLU A 180 23.32 -4.89 -17.58
C GLU A 180 21.84 -5.00 -17.95
N THR A 181 21.08 -5.82 -17.22
CA THR A 181 19.63 -5.98 -17.40
C THR A 181 18.88 -4.70 -17.04
N ALA A 182 19.20 -4.07 -15.91
CA ALA A 182 18.61 -2.80 -15.50
C ALA A 182 18.87 -1.70 -16.56
N LEU A 183 20.12 -1.56 -17.02
CA LEU A 183 20.48 -0.59 -18.06
C LEU A 183 19.79 -0.89 -19.40
N HIS A 184 19.64 -2.16 -19.77
CA HIS A 184 18.93 -2.57 -20.99
C HIS A 184 17.46 -2.13 -20.98
N TYR A 185 16.78 -2.23 -19.83
CA TYR A 185 15.38 -1.87 -19.66
C TYR A 185 15.13 -0.37 -19.41
N HIS A 186 16.15 0.49 -19.53
CA HIS A 186 16.02 1.95 -19.34
C HIS A 186 14.90 2.59 -20.17
N TYR A 187 14.54 2.02 -21.32
CA TYR A 187 13.43 2.50 -22.15
C TYR A 187 12.09 2.59 -21.38
N ILE A 188 11.92 1.84 -20.29
CA ILE A 188 10.74 1.94 -19.41
C ILE A 188 10.66 3.33 -18.77
N VAL A 189 11.80 3.89 -18.36
CA VAL A 189 11.90 5.27 -17.84
C VAL A 189 11.52 6.26 -18.93
N ASP A 190 12.10 6.12 -20.12
CA ASP A 190 11.83 7.03 -21.25
C ASP A 190 10.36 7.00 -21.67
N TYR A 191 9.76 5.80 -21.70
CA TYR A 191 8.35 5.63 -22.01
C TYR A 191 7.47 6.29 -20.95
N TYR A 192 7.75 6.11 -19.65
CA TYR A 192 7.04 6.81 -18.57
C TYR A 192 7.14 8.33 -18.69
N LYS A 193 8.35 8.88 -18.90
CA LYS A 193 8.59 10.32 -19.09
C LYS A 193 7.75 10.91 -20.23
N SER A 194 7.49 10.13 -21.28
CA SER A 194 6.69 10.60 -22.42
C SER A 194 5.23 10.92 -22.07
N PHE A 195 4.70 10.40 -20.96
CA PHE A 195 3.33 10.64 -20.50
C PHE A 195 3.22 11.37 -19.15
N GLU A 196 4.28 11.46 -18.36
CA GLU A 196 4.24 11.94 -16.97
C GLU A 196 3.52 13.28 -16.77
N HIS A 197 3.70 14.22 -17.71
CA HIS A 197 3.07 15.54 -17.70
C HIS A 197 1.83 15.65 -18.62
N SER A 198 1.34 14.53 -19.16
CA SER A 198 0.14 14.50 -19.98
C SER A 198 -1.10 14.79 -19.13
N LYS A 199 -1.96 15.69 -19.61
CA LYS A 199 -3.28 15.94 -18.99
C LYS A 199 -4.19 14.70 -19.03
N ASN A 200 -3.95 13.79 -19.96
CA ASN A 200 -4.67 12.53 -20.07
C ASN A 200 -4.09 11.45 -19.14
N PHE A 201 -3.07 11.77 -18.33
CA PHE A 201 -2.53 10.88 -17.32
C PHE A 201 -2.54 11.60 -15.96
N PRO A 202 -3.73 11.86 -15.39
CA PRO A 202 -3.88 12.71 -14.22
C PRO A 202 -3.36 12.05 -12.94
N ASP A 203 -3.05 12.89 -11.95
CA ASP A 203 -2.85 12.41 -10.58
C ASP A 203 -4.20 12.13 -9.91
N ARG A 204 -4.24 11.08 -9.12
CA ARG A 204 -5.41 10.55 -8.42
C ARG A 204 -4.99 10.17 -7.00
N VAL A 205 -5.96 9.94 -6.11
CA VAL A 205 -5.64 9.34 -4.81
C VAL A 205 -5.34 7.87 -5.02
N MET A 206 -4.11 7.47 -4.70
CA MET A 206 -3.58 6.11 -4.91
C MET A 206 -3.08 5.53 -3.60
N HIS A 207 -3.16 4.22 -3.47
CA HIS A 207 -2.76 3.50 -2.26
C HIS A 207 -1.24 3.32 -2.18
N HIS A 208 -0.59 3.11 -3.32
CA HIS A 208 0.84 2.83 -3.52
C HIS A 208 1.42 1.57 -2.88
N ASP A 209 0.73 0.87 -1.97
CA ASP A 209 1.13 -0.48 -1.51
C ASP A 209 -0.03 -1.47 -1.65
N THR A 210 -0.23 -1.99 -2.87
CA THR A 210 -1.44 -2.77 -3.24
C THR A 210 -1.22 -4.28 -3.15
N LYS A 211 -0.28 -4.71 -2.29
CA LYS A 211 -0.07 -6.12 -1.93
C LYS A 211 -1.37 -6.77 -1.47
N ILE A 212 -1.48 -8.07 -1.72
CA ILE A 212 -2.66 -8.84 -1.34
C ILE A 212 -2.89 -8.85 0.18
N SER A 213 -1.82 -8.76 0.97
CA SER A 213 -1.89 -8.67 2.43
C SER A 213 -2.60 -7.40 2.93
N ASN A 214 -2.73 -6.39 2.06
CA ASN A 214 -3.38 -5.11 2.36
C ASN A 214 -4.87 -5.10 1.95
N VAL A 215 -5.44 -6.26 1.63
CA VAL A 215 -6.88 -6.43 1.45
C VAL A 215 -7.41 -7.50 2.38
N LEU A 216 -8.47 -7.15 3.10
CA LEU A 216 -9.24 -8.09 3.90
C LEU A 216 -10.32 -8.73 3.04
N LEU A 217 -10.30 -10.06 2.96
CA LEU A 217 -11.31 -10.88 2.30
C LEU A 217 -12.15 -11.61 3.34
N ASP A 218 -13.44 -11.79 3.07
CA ASP A 218 -14.33 -12.59 3.93
C ASP A 218 -13.80 -14.04 4.04
N THR A 219 -13.71 -14.57 5.25
CA THR A 219 -13.06 -15.88 5.52
C THR A 219 -13.78 -17.05 4.83
N THR A 220 -15.07 -16.92 4.53
CA THR A 220 -15.86 -18.02 3.94
C THR A 220 -15.97 -17.91 2.42
N SER A 221 -16.34 -16.73 1.94
CA SER A 221 -16.66 -16.46 0.54
C SER A 221 -15.47 -15.95 -0.27
N PHE A 222 -14.43 -15.42 0.38
CA PHE A 222 -13.34 -14.64 -0.22
C PHE A 222 -13.77 -13.38 -0.97
N ASN A 223 -14.98 -12.88 -0.74
CA ASN A 223 -15.38 -11.58 -1.27
C ASN A 223 -14.56 -10.47 -0.59
N GLY A 224 -14.20 -9.44 -1.35
CA GLY A 224 -13.44 -8.31 -0.81
C GLY A 224 -14.25 -7.50 0.19
N VAL A 225 -13.67 -7.24 1.36
CA VAL A 225 -14.32 -6.51 2.46
C VAL A 225 -13.83 -5.06 2.51
N CYS A 226 -12.52 -4.85 2.65
CA CYS A 226 -11.93 -3.51 2.63
C CYS A 226 -10.43 -3.54 2.38
N VAL A 227 -9.89 -2.39 1.98
CA VAL A 227 -8.44 -2.11 1.93
C VAL A 227 -7.95 -1.66 3.30
N ILE A 228 -6.76 -2.10 3.69
CA ILE A 228 -6.05 -1.70 4.91
C ILE A 228 -4.65 -1.17 4.56
N ASP A 229 -3.88 -0.76 5.57
CA ASP A 229 -2.53 -0.18 5.42
C ASP A 229 -2.50 1.13 4.61
N LEU A 230 -3.24 2.11 5.11
CA LEU A 230 -3.52 3.38 4.42
C LEU A 230 -2.39 4.41 4.53
N ASP A 231 -1.17 4.00 4.89
CA ASP A 231 -0.05 4.90 5.22
C ASP A 231 0.50 5.64 4.01
N THR A 232 0.42 5.01 2.85
CA THR A 232 0.88 5.54 1.58
C THR A 232 -0.27 6.08 0.74
N LEU A 233 -1.45 6.29 1.31
CA LEU A 233 -2.59 6.88 0.62
C LEU A 233 -2.32 8.37 0.34
N MET A 234 -1.95 8.68 -0.89
CA MET A 234 -1.46 10.00 -1.32
C MET A 234 -1.62 10.19 -2.84
N PRO A 235 -1.36 11.39 -3.39
CA PRO A 235 -1.46 11.63 -4.83
C PRO A 235 -0.51 10.72 -5.62
N GLY A 236 -0.94 10.24 -6.77
CA GLY A 236 -0.15 9.38 -7.64
C GLY A 236 -0.83 9.00 -8.94
N LYS A 237 -0.15 8.18 -9.73
CA LYS A 237 -0.68 7.64 -10.99
C LYS A 237 -1.30 6.27 -10.78
N PHE A 238 -2.36 5.94 -11.52
CA PHE A 238 -3.02 4.64 -11.41
C PHE A 238 -2.08 3.45 -11.69
N ILE A 239 -1.04 3.66 -12.51
CA ILE A 239 -0.03 2.63 -12.83
C ILE A 239 0.75 2.16 -11.60
N SER A 240 0.83 2.99 -10.55
CA SER A 240 1.41 2.62 -9.26
C SER A 240 0.67 1.44 -8.67
N ASP A 241 -0.62 1.62 -8.43
CA ASP A 241 -1.47 0.65 -7.74
C ASP A 241 -1.65 -0.61 -8.58
N LEU A 242 -1.99 -0.44 -9.87
CA LEU A 242 -2.17 -1.59 -10.75
C LEU A 242 -0.86 -2.35 -10.98
N GLY A 243 0.26 -1.63 -11.09
CA GLY A 243 1.58 -2.22 -11.24
C GLY A 243 2.01 -3.03 -10.02
N ASP A 244 1.76 -2.54 -8.81
CA ASP A 244 2.13 -3.26 -7.58
C ASP A 244 1.22 -4.48 -7.32
N MET A 245 -0.06 -4.43 -7.74
CA MET A 245 -0.89 -5.64 -7.81
C MET A 245 -0.28 -6.68 -8.76
N MET A 246 0.14 -6.26 -9.96
CA MET A 246 0.80 -7.19 -10.90
C MET A 246 2.12 -7.74 -10.36
N ARG A 247 2.93 -6.90 -9.69
CA ARG A 247 4.18 -7.35 -9.08
C ARG A 247 3.93 -8.46 -8.04
N THR A 248 2.86 -8.34 -7.27
CA THR A 248 2.65 -9.16 -6.06
C THR A 248 1.69 -10.33 -6.27
N TYR A 249 0.78 -10.27 -7.25
CA TYR A 249 -0.31 -11.26 -7.38
C TYR A 249 0.05 -12.41 -8.33
N LEU A 250 0.91 -12.12 -9.32
CA LEU A 250 1.09 -12.98 -10.47
C LEU A 250 1.98 -14.19 -10.19
N CYS A 251 3.00 -14.02 -9.36
CA CYS A 251 3.88 -15.09 -8.91
C CYS A 251 3.30 -15.76 -7.66
N ALA A 252 3.47 -17.08 -7.52
CA ALA A 252 3.07 -17.82 -6.33
C ALA A 252 4.12 -17.79 -5.20
N PHE A 253 5.34 -17.35 -5.54
CA PHE A 253 6.50 -17.42 -4.66
C PHE A 253 6.84 -16.05 -4.09
N SER A 254 7.59 -16.07 -2.98
CA SER A 254 8.07 -14.86 -2.31
C SER A 254 8.92 -14.00 -3.25
N GLU A 255 8.89 -12.69 -3.04
CA GLU A 255 9.82 -11.75 -3.70
C GLU A 255 11.30 -12.05 -3.38
N ASN A 256 11.58 -12.83 -2.32
CA ASN A 256 12.93 -13.28 -1.94
C ASN A 256 13.24 -14.72 -2.41
N GLU A 257 12.47 -15.29 -3.35
CA GLU A 257 12.78 -16.61 -3.93
C GLU A 257 14.11 -16.57 -4.70
N THR A 258 14.96 -17.56 -4.42
CA THR A 258 16.31 -17.66 -5.00
C THR A 258 16.34 -18.60 -6.21
N ASP A 259 15.39 -19.52 -6.31
CA ASP A 259 15.21 -20.39 -7.46
C ASP A 259 14.38 -19.69 -8.55
N LEU A 260 15.07 -19.01 -9.46
CA LEU A 260 14.45 -18.24 -10.55
C LEU A 260 13.61 -19.11 -11.50
N SER A 261 13.82 -20.43 -11.54
CA SER A 261 13.03 -21.33 -12.40
C SER A 261 11.57 -21.44 -11.98
N LYS A 262 11.26 -21.10 -10.72
CA LYS A 262 9.91 -21.06 -10.16
C LYS A 262 9.16 -19.77 -10.47
N ILE A 263 9.88 -18.71 -10.84
CA ILE A 263 9.30 -17.39 -11.03
C ILE A 263 8.61 -17.36 -12.39
N ASN A 264 7.27 -17.36 -12.37
CA ASN A 264 6.45 -17.29 -13.56
C ASN A 264 5.23 -16.39 -13.36
N ILE A 265 4.73 -15.84 -14.47
CA ILE A 265 3.47 -15.10 -14.49
C ILE A 265 2.33 -16.11 -14.66
N ARG A 266 1.48 -16.25 -13.63
CA ARG A 266 0.27 -17.08 -13.70
C ARG A 266 -0.84 -16.31 -14.44
N LEU A 267 -1.10 -16.67 -15.70
CA LEU A 267 -2.02 -15.92 -16.57
C LEU A 267 -3.45 -15.81 -16.04
N ASP A 268 -3.96 -16.83 -15.35
CA ASP A 268 -5.31 -16.76 -14.75
C ASP A 268 -5.40 -15.71 -13.65
N TYR A 269 -4.31 -15.50 -12.90
CA TYR A 269 -4.22 -14.46 -11.88
C TYR A 269 -4.09 -13.08 -12.53
N PHE A 270 -3.30 -12.97 -13.61
CA PHE A 270 -3.22 -11.74 -14.39
C PHE A 270 -4.59 -11.31 -14.91
N LYS A 271 -5.31 -12.23 -15.54
CA LYS A 271 -6.66 -11.99 -16.04
C LYS A 271 -7.60 -11.56 -14.91
N ALA A 272 -7.61 -12.30 -13.80
CA ALA A 272 -8.45 -11.98 -12.65
C ALA A 272 -8.15 -10.60 -12.05
N THR A 273 -6.87 -10.24 -11.88
CA THR A 273 -6.44 -8.92 -11.40
C THR A 273 -6.94 -7.80 -12.33
N ILE A 274 -6.73 -7.94 -13.64
CA ILE A 274 -7.19 -6.96 -14.63
C ILE A 274 -8.71 -6.82 -14.62
N GLU A 275 -9.44 -7.94 -14.66
CA GLU A 275 -10.90 -7.93 -14.65
C GLU A 275 -11.46 -7.32 -13.37
N GLY A 276 -10.87 -7.64 -12.21
CA GLY A 276 -11.26 -7.09 -10.91
C GLY A 276 -11.07 -5.58 -10.86
N TYR A 277 -9.87 -5.10 -11.19
CA TYR A 277 -9.57 -3.67 -11.20
C TYR A 277 -10.43 -2.88 -12.20
N LEU A 278 -10.55 -3.37 -13.45
CA LEU A 278 -11.31 -2.71 -14.49
C LEU A 278 -12.82 -2.75 -14.27
N SER A 279 -13.33 -3.71 -13.48
CA SER A 279 -14.75 -3.71 -13.13
C SER A 279 -15.19 -2.44 -12.38
N GLU A 280 -14.25 -1.75 -11.72
CA GLU A 280 -14.50 -0.51 -10.99
C GLU A 280 -13.93 0.73 -11.69
N MET A 281 -12.79 0.59 -12.40
CA MET A 281 -12.04 1.73 -12.95
C MET A 281 -12.25 1.96 -14.45
N ALA A 282 -12.75 1.00 -15.24
CA ALA A 282 -12.78 1.12 -16.71
C ALA A 282 -13.56 2.35 -17.23
N GLY A 283 -14.62 2.75 -16.52
CA GLY A 283 -15.43 3.93 -16.87
C GLY A 283 -14.79 5.27 -16.51
N ILE A 284 -13.69 5.26 -15.75
CA ILE A 284 -13.02 6.45 -15.19
C ILE A 284 -11.65 6.69 -15.84
N LEU A 285 -10.99 5.63 -16.29
CA LEU A 285 -9.69 5.73 -16.95
C LEU A 285 -9.81 6.49 -18.28
N THR A 286 -8.85 7.38 -18.52
CA THR A 286 -8.69 8.02 -19.83
C THR A 286 -8.22 7.01 -20.88
N GLU A 287 -8.24 7.39 -22.16
CA GLU A 287 -7.69 6.55 -23.23
C GLU A 287 -6.18 6.31 -23.05
N THR A 288 -5.42 7.34 -22.66
CA THR A 288 -3.98 7.18 -22.35
C THR A 288 -3.77 6.22 -21.18
N GLU A 289 -4.56 6.30 -20.12
CA GLU A 289 -4.44 5.37 -19.00
C GLU A 289 -4.75 3.92 -19.43
N LYS A 290 -5.74 3.71 -20.30
CA LYS A 290 -6.06 2.37 -20.83
C LYS A 290 -4.89 1.77 -21.62
N GLU A 291 -4.17 2.58 -22.39
CA GLU A 291 -2.95 2.15 -23.10
C GLU A 291 -1.84 1.70 -22.13
N LEU A 292 -1.78 2.31 -20.94
CA LEU A 292 -0.75 2.04 -19.92
C LEU A 292 -1.07 0.87 -18.98
N ILE A 293 -2.20 0.18 -19.14
CA ILE A 293 -2.60 -0.95 -18.28
C ILE A 293 -1.50 -2.02 -18.21
N LEU A 294 -1.05 -2.53 -19.37
CA LEU A 294 0.01 -3.55 -19.41
C LEU A 294 1.38 -2.97 -19.01
N PHE A 295 1.60 -1.69 -19.31
CA PHE A 295 2.83 -1.00 -18.93
C PHE A 295 2.97 -0.87 -17.41
N SER A 296 1.87 -0.79 -16.66
CA SER A 296 1.86 -0.67 -15.20
C SER A 296 2.71 -1.75 -14.51
N GLY A 297 2.57 -3.01 -14.94
CA GLY A 297 3.38 -4.11 -14.40
C GLY A 297 4.87 -3.95 -14.71
N LYS A 298 5.22 -3.57 -15.94
CA LYS A 298 6.62 -3.33 -16.34
C LYS A 298 7.23 -2.18 -15.55
N TYR A 299 6.48 -1.08 -15.42
CA TYR A 299 6.84 0.11 -14.65
C TYR A 299 7.19 -0.27 -13.21
N MET A 300 6.29 -0.95 -12.51
CA MET A 300 6.48 -1.25 -11.10
C MET A 300 7.56 -2.31 -10.86
N ILE A 301 7.59 -3.38 -11.65
CA ILE A 301 8.61 -4.43 -11.53
C ILE A 301 10.00 -3.86 -11.78
N TYR A 302 10.15 -3.02 -12.81
CA TYR A 302 11.42 -2.38 -13.12
C TYR A 302 11.82 -1.38 -12.04
N MET A 303 10.90 -0.56 -11.53
CA MET A 303 11.17 0.38 -10.45
C MET A 303 11.68 -0.31 -9.18
N GLN A 304 11.15 -1.49 -8.85
CA GLN A 304 11.59 -2.28 -7.69
C GLN A 304 12.90 -3.06 -7.93
N ALA A 305 13.30 -3.23 -9.19
CA ALA A 305 14.56 -3.87 -9.55
C ALA A 305 15.77 -2.91 -9.53
N LEU A 306 15.51 -1.59 -9.61
CA LEU A 306 16.52 -0.52 -9.56
C LEU A 306 17.01 -0.26 -8.13
#